data_AF-A0AA91F8K9-F1
#
_entry.id   AF-A0AA91F8K9-F1
#
_cell.length_a   1.000
_cell.length_b   1.000
_cell.length_c   1.000
_cell.angle_alpha   90.00
_cell.angle_beta   90.00
_cell.angle_gamma   90.00
#
_symmetry.space_group_name_H-M   'P 1'
#
loop_
_entity.id
_entity.type
_entity.pdbx_description
1 polymer ?
#
loop_
_entity_poly.entity_id
_entity_poly.type
_entity_poly.pdbx_seq_one_letter_code
_entity_poly.pdbx_strand_id
1 'polypeptide(L)' 'MTQRYEPFQEPTGTWAVNDAWTGRPAEMGSRTIVGMNQHDAEELADLLNGLNAQRQEAKS' A
#
# COMPACT_ATOMS: atom_id res chain seq x y z
N MET A 1 4.86 0.31 -15.27
CA MET A 1 4.95 0.80 -13.90
C MET A 1 4.49 -0.30 -12.97
N THR A 2 5.38 -0.84 -12.16
CA THR A 2 5.05 -1.95 -11.25
C THR A 2 4.44 -1.37 -9.99
N GLN A 3 3.13 -1.53 -9.81
CA GLN A 3 2.45 -1.19 -8.56
C GLN A 3 2.96 -2.16 -7.50
N ARG A 4 3.54 -1.60 -6.44
CA ARG A 4 4.11 -2.35 -5.32
C ARG A 4 3.09 -2.53 -4.20
N TYR A 5 2.17 -1.58 -4.08
CA TYR A 5 1.18 -1.53 -3.02
C TYR A 5 -0.20 -1.81 -3.59
N GLU A 6 -0.94 -2.70 -2.95
CA GLU A 6 -2.27 -3.11 -3.41
C GLU A 6 -3.25 -3.20 -2.23
N PRO A 7 -4.49 -2.70 -2.39
CA PRO A 7 -5.50 -2.82 -1.36
C PRO A 7 -5.93 -4.28 -1.21
N PHE A 8 -6.05 -4.72 0.04
CA PHE A 8 -6.39 -6.09 0.42
C PHE A 8 -7.50 -6.09 1.46
N GLN A 9 -8.53 -6.90 1.23
CA GLN A 9 -9.62 -7.06 2.19
C GLN A 9 -9.25 -8.08 3.26
N GLU A 10 -9.28 -7.66 4.52
CA GLU A 10 -9.02 -8.51 5.67
C GLU A 10 -10.24 -9.40 6.01
N PRO A 11 -10.02 -10.56 6.66
CA PRO A 11 -11.12 -11.46 7.07
C PRO A 11 -12.13 -10.82 8.03
N THR A 12 -11.70 -9.77 8.73
CA THR A 12 -12.51 -8.96 9.65
C THR A 12 -13.49 -8.03 8.94
N GLY A 13 -13.44 -7.95 7.60
CA GLY A 13 -14.26 -7.04 6.79
C GLY A 13 -13.66 -5.64 6.65
N THR A 14 -12.53 -5.38 7.29
CA THR A 14 -11.71 -4.18 7.10
C THR A 14 -10.80 -4.35 5.89
N TRP A 15 -10.15 -3.26 5.47
CA TRP A 15 -9.18 -3.24 4.39
C TRP A 15 -7.80 -2.85 4.92
N ALA A 16 -6.77 -3.28 4.21
CA ALA A 16 -5.38 -2.99 4.47
C ALA A 16 -4.69 -2.70 3.13
N VAL A 17 -3.48 -2.16 3.17
CA VAL A 17 -2.61 -2.09 1.99
C VAL A 17 -1.52 -3.13 2.14
N ASN A 18 -1.38 -4.04 1.18
CA ASN A 18 -0.30 -5.01 1.13
C ASN A 18 0.84 -4.53 0.24
N ASP A 19 2.07 -4.83 0.65
CA ASP A 19 3.26 -4.69 -0.18
C ASP A 19 3.47 -6.00 -0.94
N ALA A 20 3.20 -5.99 -2.24
CA ALA A 20 3.32 -7.11 -3.16
C ALA A 20 4.73 -7.71 -3.22
N TRP A 21 5.76 -6.93 -2.86
CA TRP A 21 7.15 -7.43 -2.87
C TRP A 21 7.50 -8.24 -1.63
N THR A 22 6.86 -7.94 -0.50
CA THR A 22 7.15 -8.61 0.78
C THR A 22 6.05 -9.59 1.18
N GLY A 23 4.86 -9.48 0.57
CA GLY A 23 3.66 -10.24 0.93
C GLY A 23 3.13 -9.88 2.32
N ARG A 24 3.50 -8.70 2.84
CA ARG A 24 3.11 -8.22 4.17
C ARG A 24 2.32 -6.91 4.05
N PRO A 25 1.52 -6.57 5.06
CA PRO A 25 0.88 -5.27 5.11
C PRO A 25 1.93 -4.16 5.08
N ALA A 26 1.63 -3.08 4.37
CA ALA A 26 2.47 -1.91 4.28
C ALA A 26 2.71 -1.34 5.67
N GLU A 27 3.98 -1.09 5.97
CA GLU A 27 4.41 -0.48 7.22
C GLU A 27 4.74 0.99 6.97
N MET A 28 4.06 1.89 7.70
CA MET A 28 4.38 3.31 7.69
C MET A 28 5.04 3.68 9.02
N GLY A 29 6.37 3.71 8.99
CA GLY A 29 7.18 3.88 10.19
C GLY A 29 7.04 2.68 11.12
N SER A 30 6.47 2.88 12.30
CA SER A 30 6.24 1.83 13.29
C SER A 30 4.80 1.30 13.30
N ARG A 31 3.95 1.73 12.36
CA ARG A 31 2.54 1.35 12.28
C ARG A 31 2.28 0.53 11.04
N THR A 32 1.58 -0.58 11.24
CA THR A 32 1.05 -1.39 10.16
C THR A 32 -0.26 -0.77 9.65
N ILE A 33 -0.42 -0.70 8.34
CA ILE A 33 -1.59 -0.11 7.71
C ILE A 33 -2.64 -1.20 7.49
N VAL A 34 -3.47 -1.38 8.52
CA VAL A 34 -4.55 -2.38 8.61
C VAL A 34 -5.79 -1.77 9.27
N GLY A 35 -6.94 -2.42 9.13
CA GLY A 35 -8.16 -2.01 9.84
C GLY A 35 -8.84 -0.77 9.26
N MET A 36 -8.60 -0.44 7.99
CA MET A 36 -9.14 0.76 7.34
C MET A 36 -10.30 0.45 6.39
N ASN A 37 -10.85 1.49 5.79
CA ASN A 37 -11.97 1.42 4.88
C ASN A 37 -11.45 1.07 3.49
N GLN A 38 -12.30 0.54 2.61
CA GLN A 38 -11.91 0.27 1.22
C GLN A 38 -11.34 1.52 0.54
N HIS A 39 -12.07 2.63 0.65
CA HIS A 39 -11.68 3.89 0.01
C HIS A 39 -10.32 4.39 0.51
N ASP A 40 -10.07 4.34 1.82
CA ASP A 40 -8.79 4.74 2.40
C ASP A 40 -7.64 3.83 1.92
N ALA A 41 -7.90 2.52 1.80
CA ALA A 41 -6.91 1.57 1.31
C ALA A 41 -6.57 1.80 -0.17
N GLU A 42 -7.57 2.11 -1.00
CA GLU A 42 -7.39 2.45 -2.41
C GLU A 42 -6.59 3.74 -2.58
N GLU A 43 -6.99 4.83 -1.93
CA GLU A 43 -6.29 6.12 -2.01
C GLU A 43 -4.83 6.02 -1.52
N LEU A 44 -4.62 5.26 -0.45
CA LEU A 44 -3.28 5.07 0.11
C LEU A 44 -2.39 4.19 -0.77
N ALA A 45 -2.94 3.13 -1.37
CA ALA A 45 -2.21 2.30 -2.32
C ALA A 45 -1.76 3.14 -3.54
N ASP A 46 -2.65 3.96 -4.09
CA ASP A 46 -2.35 4.90 -5.18
C ASP A 46 -1.25 5.90 -4.78
N LEU A 47 -1.35 6.52 -3.60
CA LEU A 47 -0.35 7.44 -3.07
C LEU A 47 1.03 6.78 -2.95
N LEU A 48 1.09 5.58 -2.36
CA LEU A 48 2.34 4.84 -2.17
C LEU A 48 2.94 4.38 -3.50
N ASN A 49 2.11 3.96 -4.45
CA ASN A 49 2.55 3.62 -5.81
C ASN A 49 3.09 4.85 -6.55
N GLY A 50 2.43 6.00 -6.44
CA GLY A 50 2.91 7.27 -7.01
C GLY A 50 4.22 7.75 -6.41
N LEU A 51 4.40 7.62 -5.09
CA LEU A 51 5.68 7.89 -4.40
C LEU A 51 6.79 6.92 -4.84
N ASN A 52 6.46 5.64 -4.99
CA ASN A 52 7.40 4.63 -5.47
C ASN A 52 7.82 4.89 -6.92
N ALA A 53 6.89 5.26 -7.80
CA ALA A 53 7.18 5.64 -9.18
C ALA A 53 8.13 6.84 -9.26
N GLN A 54 7.83 7.93 -8.53
CA GLN A 54 8.70 9.11 -8.47
C GLN A 54 10.10 8.79 -7.94
N ARG A 55 10.22 7.90 -6.94
CA ARG A 55 11.53 7.44 -6.43
C ARG A 55 12.30 6.60 -7.44
N GLN A 56 11.61 5.82 -8.27
CA GLN A 56 12.26 5.05 -9.34
C GLN A 56 12.75 5.97 -10.45
N GLU A 57 11.95 6.98 -10.82
CA GLU A 57 12.34 7.98 -11.83
C GLU A 57 13.52 8.85 -11.37
N ALA A 58 13.54 9.27 -10.10
CA ALA A 58 14.64 10.06 -9.55
C ALA A 58 15.97 9.28 -9.39
N LYS A 59 15.94 7.95 -9.49
CA LYS A 59 17.13 7.08 -9.45
C LYS A 59 17.63 6.69 -10.84
N SER A 60 16.94 7.09 -11.91
CA SER A 60 17.23 6.70 -13.28
C SER A 60 18.07 7.72 -14.04
#